data_AF-A0A938BTB6-F1
#
_entry.id   AF-A0A938BTB6-F1
#
_cell.length_a   1.000
_cell.length_b   1.000
_cell.length_c   1.000
_cell.angle_alpha   90.00
_cell.angle_beta   90.00
_cell.angle_gamma   90.00
#
_symmetry.space_group_name_H-M   'P 1'
#
loop_
_entity.id
_entity.type
_entity.pdbx_description
1 polymer ?
#
loop_
_entity_poly.entity_id
_entity_poly.type
_entity_poly.pdbx_seq_one_letter_code
_entity_poly.pdbx_strand_id
1 'polypeptide(L)'
;MLARTGLAVKARPSRRFALTGQPAGLGLSALTQGAPMPELLGYCGINCAACPTQIATRTRDEALRAKTAAEWSRSSDHVFKPEELHCVGCTVEPGPHVAYYEASCEIRKCARSHKVDSCAHCPEYGCATIAEFQKDMPEAKARLDAIRAARRSQTET
;
A
#
# COMPACT_ATOMS: atom_id res chain seq x y z
N MET A 1 -21.58 60.55 -22.00
CA MET A 1 -21.78 60.74 -20.55
C MET A 1 -23.24 61.09 -20.30
N LEU A 2 -24.03 60.18 -19.73
CA LEU A 2 -25.27 60.38 -18.95
C LEU A 2 -26.18 59.14 -19.05
N ALA A 3 -26.49 58.53 -17.88
CA ALA A 3 -27.74 57.88 -17.47
C ALA A 3 -27.39 56.97 -16.26
N ARG A 4 -27.56 57.43 -15.00
CA ARG A 4 -28.79 57.44 -14.17
C ARG A 4 -29.37 56.06 -13.87
N THR A 5 -29.76 55.91 -12.59
CA THR A 5 -30.71 54.95 -11.97
C THR A 5 -30.14 53.58 -11.60
N GLY A 6 -30.46 52.96 -10.46
CA GLY A 6 -31.37 53.25 -9.36
C GLY A 6 -31.08 52.24 -8.22
N LEU A 7 -31.06 52.71 -6.98
CA LEU A 7 -32.03 52.42 -5.91
C LEU A 7 -32.16 50.95 -5.46
N ALA A 8 -31.89 50.77 -4.18
CA ALA A 8 -31.96 49.56 -3.38
C ALA A 8 -33.37 48.93 -3.30
N VAL A 9 -33.41 47.60 -3.19
CA VAL A 9 -34.52 46.87 -2.56
C VAL A 9 -33.94 45.88 -1.55
N LYS A 10 -34.23 46.14 -0.29
CA LYS A 10 -33.87 45.34 0.88
C LYS A 10 -35.03 44.40 1.21
N ALA A 11 -34.70 43.14 1.47
CA ALA A 11 -35.38 42.15 2.33
C ALA A 11 -36.86 41.79 2.11
N ARG A 12 -37.12 40.47 2.06
CA ARG A 12 -38.36 39.87 2.60
C ARG A 12 -38.02 38.69 3.51
N PRO A 13 -38.60 38.61 4.71
CA PRO A 13 -38.33 37.53 5.66
C PRO A 13 -39.31 36.37 5.52
N SER A 14 -38.78 35.20 5.90
CA SER A 14 -39.43 34.14 6.69
C SER A 14 -40.79 33.60 6.22
N ARG A 15 -40.76 32.41 5.61
CA ARG A 15 -41.82 31.42 5.82
C ARG A 15 -41.22 30.10 6.28
N ARG A 16 -41.55 29.75 7.53
CA ARG A 16 -41.43 28.42 8.10
C ARG A 16 -42.23 27.45 7.24
N PHE A 17 -41.62 26.32 6.87
CA PHE A 17 -42.33 25.12 6.50
C PHE A 17 -41.80 24.01 7.40
N ALA A 18 -42.65 23.54 8.30
CA ALA A 18 -42.41 22.38 9.15
C ALA A 18 -42.97 21.16 8.44
N LEU A 19 -42.14 20.17 8.13
CA LEU A 19 -42.54 18.79 7.76
C LEU A 19 -41.34 17.89 8.13
N THR A 20 -41.41 17.20 9.27
CA THR A 20 -41.62 15.73 9.35
C THR A 20 -40.55 14.91 8.63
N GLY A 21 -39.71 14.19 9.38
CA GLY A 21 -38.94 13.05 8.87
C GLY A 21 -37.52 12.87 9.42
N GLN A 22 -37.38 12.35 10.64
CA GLN A 22 -36.43 11.26 10.87
C GLN A 22 -37.24 9.96 10.72
N PRO A 23 -36.67 8.81 10.30
CA PRO A 23 -35.28 8.42 10.49
C PRO A 23 -34.63 7.72 9.28
N ALA A 24 -33.31 7.78 9.15
CA ALA A 24 -32.57 6.76 8.43
C ALA A 24 -31.31 6.46 9.24
N GLY A 25 -31.31 5.27 9.83
CA GLY A 25 -30.18 4.76 10.60
C GLY A 25 -28.93 4.74 9.75
N LEU A 26 -27.93 5.51 10.18
CA LEU A 26 -26.56 5.26 9.81
C LEU A 26 -26.08 4.11 10.69
N GLY A 27 -26.46 2.89 10.30
CA GLY A 27 -25.74 1.69 10.71
C GLY A 27 -24.30 1.83 10.22
N LEU A 28 -23.39 2.11 11.14
CA LEU A 28 -21.94 2.03 10.93
C LEU A 28 -21.51 0.56 10.74
N SER A 29 -21.99 -0.10 9.68
CA SER A 29 -21.50 -1.41 9.22
C SER A 29 -20.70 -1.33 7.91
N ALA A 30 -20.41 -0.13 7.42
CA ALA A 30 -19.26 0.06 6.54
C ALA A 30 -18.05 0.21 7.49
N LEU A 31 -17.05 -0.65 7.53
CA LEU A 31 -16.19 -1.02 6.41
C LEU A 31 -15.49 -2.37 6.69
N THR A 32 -16.12 -3.50 6.39
CA THR A 32 -15.40 -4.74 6.04
C THR A 32 -15.14 -4.78 4.53
N GLN A 33 -14.70 -3.67 3.96
CA GLN A 33 -14.22 -3.66 2.59
C GLN A 33 -12.78 -4.18 2.64
N GLY A 34 -12.66 -5.51 2.62
CA GLY A 34 -11.40 -6.20 2.36
C GLY A 34 -10.88 -5.70 1.01
N ALA A 35 -9.88 -4.82 1.05
CA ALA A 35 -9.20 -4.36 -0.15
C ALA A 35 -8.77 -5.58 -0.99
N PRO A 36 -8.93 -5.54 -2.32
CA PRO A 36 -8.48 -6.62 -3.18
C PRO A 36 -7.00 -6.91 -2.90
N MET A 37 -6.68 -8.19 -2.73
CA MET A 37 -5.32 -8.64 -2.46
C MET A 37 -4.42 -8.21 -3.64
N PRO A 38 -3.29 -7.56 -3.37
CA PRO A 38 -2.44 -7.02 -4.43
C PRO A 38 -1.84 -8.14 -5.30
N GLU A 39 -1.82 -7.88 -6.62
CA GLU A 39 -1.36 -8.84 -7.64
C GLU A 39 0.11 -9.22 -7.50
N LEU A 40 0.93 -8.37 -6.88
CA LEU A 40 2.36 -8.61 -6.68
C LEU A 40 2.77 -8.30 -5.25
N LEU A 41 3.03 -9.36 -4.48
CA LEU A 41 3.48 -9.29 -3.10
C LEU A 41 4.93 -9.75 -2.97
N GLY A 42 5.68 -9.08 -2.10
CA GLY A 42 6.94 -9.61 -1.61
C GLY A 42 6.73 -10.68 -0.56
N TYR A 43 7.80 -11.45 -0.27
CA TYR A 43 7.76 -12.51 0.73
C TYR A 43 7.27 -12.00 2.11
N CYS A 44 7.63 -10.77 2.46
CA CYS A 44 7.25 -10.10 3.70
C CYS A 44 5.84 -9.50 3.72
N GLY A 45 5.08 -9.58 2.61
CA GLY A 45 3.72 -9.01 2.52
C GLY A 45 3.66 -7.55 2.07
N ILE A 46 4.78 -6.91 1.75
CA ILE A 46 4.78 -5.59 1.09
C ILE A 46 4.11 -5.71 -0.28
N ASN A 47 3.26 -4.74 -0.60
CA ASN A 47 2.68 -4.58 -1.92
C ASN A 47 3.72 -4.06 -2.92
N CYS A 48 4.38 -4.97 -3.63
CA CYS A 48 5.33 -4.62 -4.68
C CYS A 48 4.65 -3.94 -5.88
N ALA A 49 3.35 -4.17 -6.14
CA ALA A 49 2.62 -3.46 -7.20
C ALA A 49 2.44 -1.96 -6.92
N ALA A 50 2.51 -1.54 -5.65
CA ALA A 50 2.48 -0.15 -5.23
C ALA A 50 3.88 0.42 -4.92
N CYS A 51 4.94 -0.35 -5.15
CA CYS A 51 6.30 0.07 -4.84
C CYS A 51 6.82 1.06 -5.90
N PRO A 52 7.35 2.24 -5.52
CA PRO A 52 7.83 3.24 -6.47
C PRO A 52 8.91 2.73 -7.42
N THR A 53 9.82 1.86 -6.96
CA THR A 53 10.89 1.31 -7.80
C THR A 53 10.35 0.33 -8.85
N GLN A 54 9.35 -0.47 -8.48
CA GLN A 54 8.66 -1.37 -9.40
C GLN A 54 7.87 -0.58 -10.44
N ILE A 55 7.13 0.44 -10.01
CA ILE A 55 6.38 1.32 -10.89
C ILE A 55 7.32 2.04 -11.86
N ALA A 56 8.40 2.63 -11.36
CA ALA A 56 9.42 3.32 -12.16
C ALA A 56 10.11 2.38 -13.15
N THR A 57 10.31 1.10 -12.80
CA THR A 57 10.89 0.09 -13.70
C THR A 57 9.89 -0.25 -14.82
N ARG A 58 8.63 -0.52 -14.48
CA ARG A 58 7.58 -0.87 -15.46
C ARG A 58 7.26 0.27 -16.41
N THR A 59 7.24 1.50 -15.91
CA THR A 59 6.87 2.70 -16.68
C THR A 59 8.07 3.41 -17.30
N ARG A 60 9.29 2.97 -16.97
CA ARG A 60 10.55 3.64 -17.35
C ARG A 60 10.58 5.12 -16.90
N ASP A 61 10.03 5.40 -15.72
CA ASP A 61 9.96 6.74 -15.14
C ASP A 61 11.25 7.07 -14.38
N GLU A 62 12.15 7.78 -15.05
CA GLU A 62 13.42 8.24 -14.48
C GLU A 62 13.24 9.28 -13.36
N ALA A 63 12.20 10.12 -13.45
CA ALA A 63 11.95 11.16 -12.44
C ALA A 63 11.47 10.54 -11.13
N LEU A 64 10.57 9.55 -11.21
CA LEU A 64 10.14 8.78 -10.05
C LEU A 64 11.32 8.02 -9.43
N ARG A 65 12.22 7.50 -10.26
CA ARG A 65 13.42 6.79 -9.78
C ARG A 65 14.36 7.72 -9.02
N ALA A 66 14.65 8.89 -9.59
CA ALA A 66 15.49 9.89 -8.93
C ALA A 66 14.88 10.40 -7.61
N LYS A 67 13.58 10.67 -7.60
CA LYS A 67 12.85 11.04 -6.39
C LYS A 67 12.95 9.96 -5.32
N THR A 68 12.69 8.70 -5.69
CA THR A 68 12.74 7.55 -4.77
C THR A 68 14.15 7.38 -4.18
N ALA A 69 15.19 7.49 -5.00
CA ALA A 69 16.58 7.42 -4.56
C ALA A 69 16.91 8.50 -3.52
N ALA A 70 16.51 9.74 -3.78
CA ALA A 70 16.71 10.85 -2.85
C ALA A 70 15.89 10.71 -1.55
N GLU A 71 14.70 10.14 -1.60
CA GLU A 71 13.88 9.86 -0.42
C GLU A 71 14.50 8.75 0.44
N TRP A 72 14.85 7.61 -0.16
CA TRP A 72 15.40 6.47 0.57
C TRP A 72 16.78 6.74 1.14
N SER A 73 17.61 7.53 0.44
CA SER A 73 18.91 7.96 0.96
C SER A 73 18.82 8.85 2.19
N ARG A 74 17.68 9.53 2.40
CA ARG A 74 17.47 10.38 3.59
C ARG A 74 16.94 9.59 4.79
N SER A 75 16.27 8.47 4.54
CA SER A 75 15.62 7.67 5.58
C SER A 75 16.37 6.38 5.93
N SER A 76 17.52 6.14 5.30
CA SER A 76 18.32 4.93 5.53
C SER A 76 19.80 5.29 5.64
N ASP A 77 20.59 4.38 6.20
CA ASP A 77 22.04 4.53 6.31
C ASP A 77 22.78 4.27 4.97
N HIS A 78 22.03 4.04 3.89
CA HIS A 78 22.57 3.76 2.56
C HIS A 78 22.21 4.86 1.57
N VAL A 79 23.21 5.32 0.81
CA VAL A 79 23.00 6.31 -0.25
C VAL A 79 22.62 5.59 -1.55
N PHE A 80 21.34 5.70 -1.90
CA PHE A 80 20.79 5.17 -3.14
C PHE A 80 21.02 6.11 -4.33
N LYS A 81 21.49 5.55 -5.43
CA LYS A 81 21.60 6.16 -6.75
C LYS A 81 20.40 5.79 -7.61
N PRO A 82 19.90 6.68 -8.48
CA PRO A 82 18.78 6.35 -9.36
C PRO A 82 19.06 5.09 -10.20
N GLU A 83 20.28 4.90 -10.68
CA GLU A 83 20.65 3.79 -11.58
C GLU A 83 20.61 2.41 -10.91
N GLU A 84 20.53 2.33 -9.58
CA GLU A 84 20.43 1.04 -8.87
C GLU A 84 18.98 0.67 -8.50
N LEU A 85 18.03 1.59 -8.70
CA LEU A 85 16.63 1.40 -8.36
C LEU A 85 15.84 0.75 -9.50
N HIS A 86 16.35 -0.36 -10.01
CA HIS A 86 15.64 -1.26 -10.92
C HIS A 86 15.11 -2.48 -10.16
N CYS A 87 13.80 -2.71 -10.22
CA CYS A 87 13.16 -3.80 -9.47
C CYS A 87 11.93 -4.34 -10.20
N VAL A 88 11.87 -5.65 -10.43
CA VAL A 88 10.68 -6.31 -11.01
C VAL A 88 9.68 -6.82 -9.97
N GLY A 89 10.04 -6.80 -8.69
CA GLY A 89 9.24 -7.32 -7.59
C GLY A 89 9.94 -8.44 -6.84
N CYS A 90 9.68 -8.54 -5.54
CA CYS A 90 10.48 -9.36 -4.65
C CYS A 90 10.39 -10.88 -4.90
N THR A 91 9.30 -11.36 -5.50
CA THR A 91 9.04 -12.78 -5.79
C THR A 91 9.23 -13.12 -7.28
N VAL A 92 9.51 -12.13 -8.13
CA VAL A 92 9.68 -12.33 -9.57
C VAL A 92 11.11 -12.72 -9.87
N GLU A 93 11.28 -13.87 -10.51
CA GLU A 93 12.55 -14.36 -11.04
C GLU A 93 12.32 -14.95 -12.44
N PRO A 94 13.21 -14.69 -13.41
CA PRO A 94 14.39 -13.82 -13.33
C PRO A 94 14.04 -12.32 -13.43
N GLY A 95 14.91 -11.45 -12.93
CA GLY A 95 14.85 -10.00 -13.21
C GLY A 95 15.71 -9.15 -12.29
N PRO A 96 15.85 -7.83 -12.55
CA PRO A 96 16.60 -6.95 -11.68
C PRO A 96 15.89 -6.73 -10.33
N HIS A 97 16.68 -6.68 -9.28
CA HIS A 97 16.28 -6.22 -7.94
C HIS A 97 17.24 -5.13 -7.47
N VAL A 98 16.79 -4.31 -6.52
CA VAL A 98 17.65 -3.29 -5.93
C VAL A 98 18.80 -3.97 -5.18
N ALA A 99 20.04 -3.75 -5.64
CA ALA A 99 21.22 -4.50 -5.21
C ALA A 99 21.40 -4.49 -3.67
N TYR A 100 21.19 -3.35 -3.03
CA TYR A 100 21.25 -3.23 -1.57
C TYR A 100 20.29 -4.21 -0.87
N TYR A 101 19.02 -4.26 -1.29
CA TYR A 101 18.02 -5.14 -0.69
C TYR A 101 18.21 -6.59 -1.09
N GLU A 102 18.73 -6.86 -2.28
CA GLU A 102 19.10 -8.22 -2.69
C GLU A 102 20.19 -8.79 -1.78
N ALA A 103 21.19 -7.99 -1.43
CA ALA A 103 22.30 -8.40 -0.57
C ALA A 103 21.95 -8.42 0.93
N SER A 104 21.10 -7.52 1.41
CA SER A 104 20.86 -7.31 2.86
C SER A 104 19.54 -7.85 3.40
N CYS A 105 18.55 -8.18 2.56
CA CYS A 105 17.23 -8.59 3.04
C CYS A 105 17.21 -10.05 3.54
N GLU A 106 17.35 -10.24 4.85
CA GLU A 106 17.32 -11.56 5.48
C GLU A 106 15.97 -12.30 5.30
N ILE A 107 14.85 -11.57 5.25
CA ILE A 107 13.53 -12.18 5.01
C ILE A 107 13.49 -12.81 3.61
N ARG A 108 14.03 -12.13 2.59
CA ARG A 108 14.08 -12.66 1.22
C ARG A 108 14.97 -13.89 1.14
N LYS A 109 16.15 -13.86 1.77
CA LYS A 109 17.07 -15.01 1.81
C LYS A 109 16.42 -16.22 2.49
N CYS A 110 15.79 -15.99 3.63
CA CYS A 110 15.07 -17.01 4.39
C CYS A 110 13.94 -17.63 3.55
N ALA A 111 13.05 -16.82 2.97
CA ALA A 111 11.94 -17.33 2.17
C ALA A 111 12.40 -18.14 0.95
N ARG A 112 13.49 -17.72 0.29
CA ARG A 112 14.11 -18.48 -0.82
C ARG A 112 14.67 -19.82 -0.37
N SER A 113 15.36 -19.85 0.77
CA SER A 113 15.90 -21.09 1.36
C SER A 113 14.78 -22.09 1.68
N HIS A 114 13.66 -21.58 2.23
CA HIS A 114 12.49 -22.39 2.56
C HIS A 114 11.61 -22.71 1.34
N LYS A 115 11.89 -22.12 0.17
CA LYS A 115 11.14 -22.30 -1.09
C LYS A 115 9.64 -22.03 -0.91
N VAL A 116 9.31 -20.94 -0.23
CA VAL A 116 7.93 -20.51 0.02
C VAL A 116 7.55 -19.30 -0.83
N ASP A 117 6.31 -19.25 -1.31
CA ASP A 117 5.82 -18.12 -2.13
C ASP A 117 5.73 -16.82 -1.33
N SER A 118 5.46 -16.92 -0.03
CA SER A 118 5.54 -15.82 0.93
C SER A 118 5.68 -16.35 2.35
N CYS A 119 6.01 -15.49 3.30
CA CYS A 119 6.08 -15.90 4.71
C CYS A 119 4.75 -16.45 5.23
N ALA A 120 3.60 -16.09 4.64
CA ALA A 120 2.30 -16.68 4.98
C ALA A 120 2.23 -18.20 4.68
N HIS A 121 3.02 -18.66 3.71
CA HIS A 121 3.12 -20.06 3.31
C HIS A 121 4.13 -20.84 4.16
N CYS A 122 4.94 -20.16 4.95
CA CYS A 122 5.91 -20.80 5.83
C CYS A 122 5.20 -21.48 7.01
N PRO A 123 5.55 -22.73 7.37
CA PRO A 123 5.06 -23.38 8.59
C PRO A 123 5.41 -22.58 9.85
N GLU A 124 6.61 -21.99 9.87
CA GLU A 124 7.19 -21.22 10.98
C GLU A 124 6.82 -19.72 10.91
N TYR A 125 5.68 -19.39 10.29
CA TYR A 125 5.23 -18.00 10.19
C TYR A 125 5.06 -17.36 11.58
N GLY A 126 5.58 -16.14 11.74
CA GLY A 126 5.71 -15.47 13.05
C GLY A 126 7.06 -15.68 13.73
N CYS A 127 8.03 -16.29 13.02
CA CYS A 127 9.40 -16.45 13.50
C CYS A 127 10.16 -15.13 13.67
N ALA A 128 11.27 -15.19 14.39
CA ALA A 128 12.13 -14.04 14.71
C ALA A 128 12.59 -13.26 13.47
N THR A 129 12.83 -13.94 12.34
CA THR A 129 13.30 -13.30 11.09
C THR A 129 12.35 -12.24 10.54
N ILE A 130 11.03 -12.41 10.73
CA ILE A 130 10.01 -11.48 10.22
C ILE A 130 9.32 -10.70 11.34
N ALA A 131 9.42 -11.14 12.60
CA ALA A 131 8.70 -10.55 13.72
C ALA A 131 9.01 -9.06 13.91
N GLU A 132 10.27 -8.63 13.76
CA GLU A 132 10.62 -7.21 13.89
C GLU A 132 10.02 -6.37 12.76
N PHE A 133 10.20 -6.83 11.52
CA PHE A 133 9.63 -6.17 10.34
C PHE A 133 8.11 -6.01 10.43
N GLN A 134 7.41 -6.96 11.05
CA GLN A 134 5.96 -6.89 11.23
C GLN A 134 5.51 -5.81 12.22
N LYS A 135 6.37 -5.41 13.18
CA LYS A 135 6.08 -4.30 14.08
C LYS A 135 6.14 -2.98 13.33
N ASP A 136 7.12 -2.83 12.45
CA ASP A 136 7.31 -1.62 11.65
C ASP A 136 6.30 -1.51 10.49
N MET A 137 5.80 -2.66 10.00
CA MET A 137 4.92 -2.75 8.83
C MET A 137 3.66 -3.58 9.12
N PRO A 138 2.75 -3.08 9.97
CA PRO A 138 1.56 -3.83 10.39
C PRO A 138 0.62 -4.15 9.22
N GLU A 139 0.57 -3.34 8.16
CA GLU A 139 -0.23 -3.61 6.97
C GLU A 139 0.34 -4.79 6.17
N ALA A 140 1.66 -4.96 6.15
CA ALA A 140 2.30 -6.11 5.51
C ALA A 140 1.95 -7.39 6.29
N LYS A 141 2.00 -7.33 7.62
CA LYS A 141 1.54 -8.42 8.51
C LYS A 141 0.09 -8.79 8.24
N ALA A 142 -0.82 -7.81 8.22
CA ALA A 142 -2.24 -8.05 8.00
C ALA A 142 -2.52 -8.78 6.68
N ARG A 143 -1.80 -8.44 5.60
CA ARG A 143 -1.90 -9.15 4.32
C ARG A 143 -1.43 -10.60 4.41
N LEU A 144 -0.31 -10.86 5.08
CA LEU A 144 0.18 -12.23 5.29
C LEU A 144 -0.81 -13.06 6.15
N ASP A 145 -1.37 -12.46 7.20
CA ASP A 145 -2.36 -13.11 8.06
C ASP A 145 -3.63 -13.47 7.27
N ALA A 146 -4.10 -12.57 6.39
CA ALA A 146 -5.23 -12.80 5.50
C ALA A 146 -4.97 -13.95 4.51
N ILE A 147 -3.78 -14.00 3.89
CA ILE A 147 -3.38 -15.12 3.00
C ILE A 147 -3.42 -16.43 3.78
N ARG A 148 -2.84 -16.46 4.98
CA ARG A 148 -2.78 -17.67 5.80
C ARG A 148 -4.18 -18.13 6.24
N ALA A 149 -5.07 -17.20 6.56
CA ALA A 149 -6.46 -17.51 6.88
C ALA A 149 -7.20 -18.13 5.68
N ALA A 150 -7.10 -17.49 4.50
CA ALA A 150 -7.76 -17.96 3.28
C ALA A 150 -7.28 -19.35 2.83
N ARG A 151 -6.02 -19.71 3.08
CA ARG A 151 -5.50 -21.04 2.78
C ARG A 151 -6.07 -22.13 3.67
N ARG A 152 -6.32 -21.84 4.96
CA ARG A 152 -6.89 -22.83 5.89
C ARG A 152 -8.30 -23.26 5.49
N SER A 153 -9.12 -22.31 5.03
CA SER A 153 -10.47 -22.61 4.54
C SER A 153 -10.51 -23.40 3.23
N GLN A 154 -9.39 -23.47 2.49
CA GLN A 154 -9.31 -24.23 1.23
C GLN A 154 -8.87 -25.69 1.44
N THR A 155 -8.29 -26.02 2.59
CA THR A 155 -7.81 -27.38 2.91
C THR A 155 -8.91 -28.25 3.56
N GLU A 156 -10.05 -27.68 3.93
CA GLU A 156 -11.16 -28.35 4.61
C GLU A 156 -12.31 -28.80 3.67
N THR A 157 -12.06 -28.89 2.36
CA THR A 157 -13.00 -29.38 1.34
C THR A 157 -12.40 -30.55 0.57
#